data_AF-W9V5K8-F1
#
_entry.id   AF-W9V5K8-F1
#
_cell.length_a   1.000
_cell.length_b   1.000
_cell.length_c   1.000
_cell.angle_alpha   90.00
_cell.angle_beta   90.00
_cell.angle_gamma   90.00
#
_symmetry.space_group_name_H-M   'P 1'
#
loop_
_entity.id
_entity.type
_entity.pdbx_description
1 polymer ?
#
loop_
_entity_poly.entity_id
_entity_poly.type
_entity_poly.pdbx_seq_one_letter_code
_entity_poly.pdbx_strand_id
1 'polypeptide(L)'
;MPTRGSLQQRERLAAEQANLKHAHRHPLLSDSDINNILVNGAQISLSKLKRARSFNARIYYYAEIGVYLEVSLSRGAGISDAAREQLQAIHKEATHIHMNANKRLALRKAVA
;
A
#
# COMPACT_ATOMS: atom_id res chain seq x y z
N MET A 1 -28.30 -12.93 49.53
CA MET A 1 -27.89 -14.01 48.59
C MET A 1 -28.62 -13.78 47.27
N PRO A 2 -27.93 -13.48 46.16
CA PRO A 2 -28.58 -13.34 44.86
C PRO A 2 -29.18 -14.69 44.43
N THR A 3 -30.40 -14.69 43.90
CA THR A 3 -31.09 -15.91 43.46
C THR A 3 -30.53 -16.38 42.11
N ARG A 4 -30.57 -17.69 41.84
CA ARG A 4 -30.02 -18.32 40.61
C ARG A 4 -30.49 -17.65 39.30
N GLY A 5 -31.71 -17.13 39.26
CA GLY A 5 -32.23 -16.37 38.12
C GLY A 5 -31.56 -15.01 37.90
N SER A 6 -31.15 -14.33 38.97
CA SER A 6 -30.45 -13.03 38.89
C SER A 6 -29.03 -13.16 38.34
N LEU A 7 -28.37 -14.32 38.49
CA LEU A 7 -27.05 -14.59 37.92
C LEU A 7 -27.13 -14.82 36.41
N GLN A 8 -28.08 -15.64 35.96
CA GLN A 8 -28.28 -15.93 34.54
C GLN A 8 -28.65 -14.69 33.72
N GLN A 9 -29.41 -13.77 34.31
CA GLN A 9 -29.77 -12.52 33.63
C GLN A 9 -28.57 -11.57 33.50
N ARG A 10 -27.67 -11.56 34.48
CA ARG A 10 -26.41 -10.78 34.41
C ARG A 10 -25.44 -11.34 33.38
N GLU A 11 -25.35 -12.66 33.26
CA GLU A 11 -24.53 -13.32 32.24
C GLU A 11 -25.03 -13.02 30.82
N ARG A 12 -26.35 -13.04 30.60
CA ARG A 12 -26.95 -12.68 29.31
C ARG A 12 -26.69 -11.23 28.93
N LEU A 13 -26.88 -10.30 29.86
CA LEU A 13 -26.61 -8.87 29.63
C LEU A 13 -25.12 -8.60 29.38
N ALA A 14 -24.23 -9.30 30.08
CA ALA A 14 -22.79 -9.22 29.86
C ALA A 14 -22.39 -9.77 28.48
N ALA A 15 -22.99 -10.90 28.05
CA ALA A 15 -22.75 -11.49 26.73
C ALA A 15 -23.27 -10.59 25.60
N GLU A 16 -24.45 -9.98 25.79
CA GLU A 16 -25.04 -9.04 24.83
C GLU A 16 -24.21 -7.75 24.74
N GLN A 17 -23.77 -7.20 25.88
CA GLN A 17 -22.84 -6.06 25.89
C GLN A 17 -21.48 -6.39 25.27
N ALA A 18 -20.96 -7.60 25.47
CA ALA A 18 -19.73 -8.05 24.82
C ALA A 18 -19.92 -8.16 23.31
N ASN A 19 -21.04 -8.72 22.85
CA ASN A 19 -21.38 -8.84 21.43
C ASN A 19 -21.54 -7.45 20.77
N LEU A 20 -22.20 -6.51 21.44
CA LEU A 20 -22.32 -5.12 20.99
C LEU A 20 -20.94 -4.43 20.93
N LYS A 21 -20.07 -4.65 21.92
CA LYS A 21 -18.67 -4.15 21.88
C LYS A 21 -17.86 -4.75 20.74
N HIS A 22 -18.12 -6.01 20.36
CA HIS A 22 -17.49 -6.65 19.21
C HIS A 22 -18.05 -6.14 17.87
N ALA A 23 -19.36 -5.93 17.77
CA ALA A 23 -20.02 -5.36 16.59
C ALA A 23 -19.64 -3.88 16.36
N HIS A 24 -19.33 -3.16 17.44
CA HIS A 24 -18.87 -1.77 17.41
C HIS A 24 -17.34 -1.59 17.47
N ARG A 25 -16.57 -2.67 17.31
CA ARG A 25 -15.18 -2.52 16.84
C ARG A 25 -15.25 -2.06 15.39
N HIS A 26 -15.54 -0.77 15.19
CA HIS A 26 -14.94 -0.08 14.06
C HIS A 26 -13.44 -0.29 14.25
N PRO A 27 -12.77 -1.05 13.38
CA PRO A 27 -11.32 -1.01 13.36
C PRO A 27 -10.99 0.47 13.28
N LEU A 28 -10.12 0.94 14.17
CA LEU A 28 -9.61 2.30 14.14
C LEU A 28 -8.88 2.49 12.80
N LEU A 29 -9.66 2.80 11.76
CA LEU A 29 -9.24 3.20 10.41
C LEU A 29 -8.73 4.65 10.44
N SER A 30 -8.04 5.06 11.51
CA SER A 30 -7.36 6.35 11.59
C SER A 30 -5.84 6.24 11.63
N ASP A 31 -5.27 5.03 11.68
CA ASP A 31 -3.85 4.79 11.40
C ASP A 31 -3.70 4.44 9.91
N SER A 32 -3.35 5.47 9.13
CA SER A 32 -2.99 5.50 7.70
C SER A 32 -3.61 4.40 6.80
N ASP A 33 -4.60 4.78 6.00
CA ASP A 33 -5.12 3.97 4.89
C ASP A 33 -3.97 3.41 4.02
N ILE A 34 -3.84 2.09 4.00
CA ILE A 34 -2.81 1.36 3.27
C ILE A 34 -2.77 1.74 1.78
N ASN A 35 -3.92 2.05 1.18
CA ASN A 35 -4.01 2.49 -0.21
C ASN A 35 -3.22 3.80 -0.40
N ASN A 36 -3.41 4.75 0.51
CA ASN A 36 -2.70 6.02 0.49
C ASN A 36 -1.21 5.84 0.77
N ILE A 37 -0.82 4.95 1.69
CA ILE A 37 0.60 4.66 1.96
C ILE A 37 1.28 4.16 0.68
N LEU A 38 0.71 3.16 0.00
CA LEU A 38 1.32 2.57 -1.18
C LEU A 38 1.39 3.56 -2.34
N VAL A 39 0.28 4.25 -2.64
CA VAL A 39 0.22 5.21 -3.75
C VAL A 39 1.17 6.37 -3.51
N ASN A 40 1.17 6.96 -2.31
CA ASN A 40 2.05 8.09 -2.00
C ASN A 40 3.53 7.66 -2.02
N GLY A 41 3.85 6.49 -1.47
CA GLY A 41 5.20 5.91 -1.55
C GLY A 41 5.68 5.77 -2.99
N ALA A 42 4.86 5.19 -3.86
CA ALA A 42 5.19 5.02 -5.27
C ALA A 42 5.35 6.38 -6.01
N GLN A 43 4.51 7.37 -5.70
CA GLN A 43 4.63 8.73 -6.28
C GLN A 43 5.91 9.45 -5.83
N ILE A 44 6.31 9.29 -4.56
CA ILE A 44 7.57 9.84 -4.04
C ILE A 44 8.75 9.20 -4.77
N SER A 45 8.77 7.87 -4.88
CA SER A 45 9.83 7.14 -5.60
C SER A 45 9.87 7.52 -7.08
N LEU A 46 8.71 7.70 -7.74
CA LEU A 46 8.64 8.21 -9.11
C LEU A 46 9.22 9.61 -9.23
N SER A 47 8.91 10.50 -8.29
CA SER A 47 9.45 11.86 -8.26
C SER A 47 10.98 11.87 -8.05
N LYS A 48 11.51 10.90 -7.30
CA LYS A 48 12.96 10.69 -7.15
C LYS A 48 13.57 10.12 -8.44
N LEU A 49 12.91 9.15 -9.08
CA LEU A 49 13.33 8.56 -10.37
C LEU A 49 13.44 9.63 -11.47
N LYS A 50 12.45 10.51 -11.58
CA LYS A 50 12.44 11.62 -12.57
C LYS A 50 13.65 12.54 -12.44
N ARG A 51 14.17 12.74 -11.22
CA ARG A 51 15.33 13.61 -10.94
C ARG A 51 16.66 12.88 -10.96
N ALA A 52 16.67 11.55 -10.90
CA ALA A 52 17.88 10.75 -10.79
C ALA A 52 18.76 10.82 -12.06
N ARG A 53 20.03 11.21 -11.89
CA ARG A 53 21.00 11.36 -12.99
C ARG A 53 21.84 10.11 -13.22
N SER A 54 22.22 9.41 -12.16
CA SER A 54 23.01 8.17 -12.24
C SER A 54 22.14 6.96 -12.55
N PHE A 55 22.72 5.96 -13.22
CA PHE A 55 22.04 4.68 -13.48
C PHE A 55 21.66 3.98 -12.17
N ASN A 56 22.58 3.93 -11.20
CA ASN A 56 22.35 3.28 -9.91
C ASN A 56 21.16 3.91 -9.17
N ALA A 57 21.07 5.25 -9.09
CA ALA A 57 19.92 5.87 -8.46
C ALA A 57 18.61 5.56 -9.19
N ARG A 58 18.61 5.55 -10.53
CA ARG A 58 17.42 5.19 -11.31
C ARG A 58 16.99 3.75 -11.08
N ILE A 59 17.91 2.78 -11.02
CA ILE A 59 17.51 1.38 -10.80
C ILE A 59 16.96 1.17 -9.40
N TYR A 60 17.51 1.83 -8.38
CA TYR A 60 16.98 1.79 -7.01
C TYR A 60 15.53 2.28 -6.94
N TYR A 61 15.25 3.50 -7.44
CA TYR A 61 13.89 4.04 -7.38
C TYR A 61 12.91 3.30 -8.29
N TYR A 62 13.37 2.76 -9.42
CA TYR A 62 12.54 1.90 -10.27
C TYR A 62 12.16 0.60 -9.54
N ALA A 63 13.13 -0.07 -8.89
CA ALA A 63 12.87 -1.28 -8.11
C ALA A 63 11.92 -1.02 -6.94
N GLU A 64 12.10 0.10 -6.22
CA GLU A 64 11.20 0.52 -5.12
C GLU A 64 9.74 0.69 -5.60
N ILE A 65 9.54 1.27 -6.79
CA ILE A 65 8.20 1.37 -7.39
C ILE A 65 7.61 -0.01 -7.70
N GLY A 66 8.44 -0.96 -8.16
CA GLY A 66 8.05 -2.35 -8.37
C GLY A 66 7.53 -3.03 -7.11
N VAL A 67 8.16 -2.76 -5.96
CA VAL A 67 7.73 -3.31 -4.66
C VAL A 67 6.31 -2.86 -4.29
N TYR A 68 5.97 -1.58 -4.46
CA TYR A 68 4.61 -1.10 -4.18
C TYR A 68 3.55 -1.80 -5.04
N LEU A 69 3.85 -2.02 -6.34
CA LEU A 69 2.96 -2.76 -7.23
C LEU A 69 2.81 -4.22 -6.78
N GLU A 70 3.89 -4.89 -6.40
CA GLU A 70 3.85 -6.28 -5.92
C GLU A 70 3.01 -6.42 -4.64
N VAL A 71 3.19 -5.52 -3.68
CA VAL A 71 2.37 -5.48 -2.46
C VAL A 71 0.89 -5.30 -2.81
N SER A 72 0.56 -4.48 -3.80
CA SER A 72 -0.83 -4.26 -4.24
C SER A 72 -1.54 -5.50 -4.80
N LEU A 73 -0.77 -6.51 -5.21
CA LEU A 73 -1.26 -7.80 -5.71
C LEU A 73 -1.50 -8.82 -4.59
N SER A 74 -1.11 -8.50 -3.35
CA SER A 74 -1.29 -9.37 -2.19
C SER A 74 -2.78 -9.50 -1.82
N ARG A 75 -3.25 -10.75 -1.72
CA ARG A 75 -4.63 -11.05 -1.31
C ARG A 75 -4.85 -10.74 0.18
N GLY A 76 -6.00 -10.17 0.52
CA GLY A 76 -6.41 -9.93 1.91
C GLY A 76 -5.81 -8.68 2.58
N ALA A 77 -5.00 -7.89 1.88
CA ALA A 77 -4.36 -6.68 2.41
C ALA A 77 -5.25 -5.41 2.39
N GLY A 78 -6.51 -5.52 1.94
CA GLY A 78 -7.42 -4.37 1.86
C GLY A 78 -7.07 -3.36 0.76
N ILE A 79 -6.31 -3.78 -0.26
CA ILE A 79 -5.92 -2.91 -1.38
C ILE A 79 -7.06 -2.81 -2.40
N SER A 80 -7.55 -1.60 -2.59
CA SER A 80 -8.58 -1.25 -3.56
C SER A 80 -8.09 -1.41 -5.00
N ASP A 81 -9.03 -1.68 -5.91
CA ASP A 81 -8.75 -1.77 -7.35
C ASP A 81 -8.23 -0.42 -7.88
N ALA A 82 -8.79 0.69 -7.41
CA ALA A 82 -8.32 2.03 -7.77
C ALA A 82 -6.86 2.26 -7.39
N ALA A 83 -6.43 1.85 -6.19
CA ALA A 83 -5.03 1.95 -5.80
C ALA A 83 -4.12 1.05 -6.65
N ARG A 84 -4.58 -0.16 -6.99
CA ARG A 84 -3.84 -1.09 -7.86
C ARG A 84 -3.66 -0.53 -9.27
N GLU A 85 -4.70 0.05 -9.85
CA GLU A 85 -4.63 0.71 -11.16
C GLU A 85 -3.66 1.90 -11.16
N GLN A 86 -3.71 2.72 -10.11
CA GLN A 86 -2.76 3.83 -9.95
C GLN A 86 -1.31 3.35 -9.83
N LEU A 87 -1.06 2.32 -9.03
CA LEU A 87 0.27 1.72 -8.88
C LEU A 87 0.77 1.12 -10.20
N GLN A 88 -0.11 0.50 -10.99
CA GLN A 88 0.21 -0.01 -12.32
C GLN A 88 0.57 1.13 -13.29
N ALA A 89 -0.18 2.24 -13.26
CA ALA A 89 0.12 3.42 -14.07
C ALA A 89 1.48 4.04 -13.69
N ILE A 90 1.75 4.20 -12.40
CA ILE A 90 3.04 4.70 -11.89
C ILE A 90 4.19 3.79 -12.32
N HIS A 91 4.03 2.47 -12.18
CA HIS A 91 5.04 1.50 -12.59
C HIS A 91 5.31 1.55 -14.10
N LYS A 92 4.25 1.69 -14.92
CA LYS A 92 4.39 1.85 -16.38
C LYS A 92 5.17 3.11 -16.74
N GLU A 93 4.87 4.24 -16.12
CA GLU A 93 5.62 5.48 -16.32
C GLU A 93 7.08 5.33 -15.90
N ALA A 94 7.34 4.74 -14.73
CA ALA A 94 8.68 4.47 -14.24
C ALA A 94 9.49 3.60 -15.19
N THR A 95 8.86 2.56 -15.75
CA THR A 95 9.45 1.67 -16.76
C THR A 95 9.90 2.47 -17.98
N HIS A 96 9.02 3.34 -18.51
CA HIS A 96 9.36 4.18 -19.65
C HIS A 96 10.53 5.12 -19.35
N ILE A 97 10.55 5.78 -18.19
CA ILE A 97 11.64 6.69 -17.80
C ILE A 97 12.97 5.93 -17.71
N HIS A 98 12.99 4.81 -16.99
CA HIS A 98 14.20 4.01 -16.78
C HIS A 98 14.76 3.48 -18.11
N MET A 99 13.90 2.86 -18.93
CA MET A 99 14.32 2.25 -20.20
C MET A 99 14.76 3.29 -21.23
N ASN A 100 14.06 4.43 -21.35
CA ASN A 100 14.45 5.48 -22.27
C ASN A 100 15.80 6.11 -21.88
N ALA A 101 16.07 6.28 -20.58
CA ALA A 101 17.37 6.76 -20.12
C ALA A 101 18.50 5.78 -20.48
N ASN A 102 18.26 4.48 -20.38
CA ASN A 102 19.24 3.45 -20.73
C ASN A 102 19.51 3.40 -22.24
N LYS A 103 18.47 3.50 -23.07
CA LYS A 103 18.61 3.60 -24.54
C LYS A 103 19.47 4.79 -24.93
N ARG A 104 19.22 5.98 -24.37
CA ARG A 104 20.04 7.18 -24.61
C ARG A 104 21.49 7.00 -24.18
N LEU A 105 21.73 6.34 -23.04
CA LEU A 105 23.08 6.07 -22.56
C LEU A 105 23.83 5.12 -23.52
N ALA A 106 23.17 4.06 -23.99
CA ALA A 106 23.75 3.12 -24.94
C ALA A 106 24.11 3.80 -26.27
N LEU A 107 23.21 4.64 -26.81
CA LEU A 107 23.47 5.41 -28.03
C LEU A 107 24.67 6.37 -27.87
N ARG A 108 24.80 7.05 -26.73
CA ARG A 108 25.95 7.95 -26.49
C ARG A 108 27.28 7.19 -26.44
N LYS A 109 27.28 5.95 -25.95
CA LYS A 109 28.49 5.09 -25.95
C LYS A 109 28.84 4.56 -27.34
N ALA A 110 27.88 4.44 -28.24
CA ALA A 110 28.12 3.92 -29.60
C ALA A 110 28.65 4.98 -30.57
N VAL A 111 28.54 6.26 -30.23
CA VAL A 111 28.96 7.42 -31.06
C VAL A 111 30.22 8.11 -30.50
N ALA A 112 30.71 7.66 -29.34
CA ALA A 112 31.94 8.13 -28.70
C ALA A 112 33.07 7.14 -28.96
#